data_AF-A0A9X2BTN2-F1
#
_entry.id   AF-A0A9X2BTN2-F1
#
_cell.length_a   1.000
_cell.length_b   1.000
_cell.length_c   1.000
_cell.angle_alpha   90.00
_cell.angle_beta   90.00
_cell.angle_gamma   90.00
#
_symmetry.space_group_name_H-M   'P 1'
#
loop_
_entity.id
_entity.type
_entity.pdbx_description
1 polymer ?
#
loop_
_entity_poly.entity_id
_entity_poly.type
_entity_poly.pdbx_seq_one_letter_code
_entity_poly.pdbx_strand_id
1 'polypeptide(L)'
;MKIAIIAHLKYPISDPFQGGLEMHTHLIARHLIARGHEVTLHASEGSDPALGLCPVGPPTGTPRDDREEHAIALAEAAAYAEILRRIAAGGAPGSSPGGCDLVLNNSLHYLPLLEAHRIPAPMVTAFHCPPFHELENGVAERSRRDLRFVAVSGVVRGMWERFVAVDEVIPNGIDLDLFAARLAPGGGRHAIWSGRLVPEKGPHLAIAAARLAGVPLRIAGPRSDPAYWAGRIAPALGDGIEYVGHLDHRSLAREVAEAAVAVVTPCWEEPYGLVVAEALACGTPVAGFARGALPDLTDAATGRLAPADDLDALARAIREAMTLSRPACRARAEAMCDAQVMMDRYEALFRAEIDRHARSRASVATA
;
A
#
# COMPACT_ATOMS: atom_id res chain seq x y z
N MET A 1 -10.73 17.37 -12.46
CA MET A 1 -10.71 17.74 -11.04
C MET A 1 -9.30 18.18 -10.69
N LYS A 2 -9.17 19.12 -9.76
CA LYS A 2 -7.93 19.49 -9.08
C LYS A 2 -7.85 18.72 -7.77
N ILE A 3 -6.92 17.77 -7.67
CA ILE A 3 -6.83 16.83 -6.56
C ILE A 3 -5.53 17.06 -5.81
N ALA A 4 -5.62 17.41 -4.53
CA ALA A 4 -4.46 17.45 -3.64
C ALA A 4 -4.31 16.09 -2.95
N ILE A 5 -3.15 15.46 -3.09
CA ILE A 5 -2.83 14.19 -2.42
C ILE A 5 -1.88 14.49 -1.27
N ILE A 6 -2.24 14.10 -0.05
CA ILE A 6 -1.36 14.15 1.13
C ILE A 6 -0.76 12.76 1.31
N ALA A 7 0.52 12.59 0.98
CA ALA A 7 1.24 11.34 1.21
C ALA A 7 1.77 11.25 2.64
N HIS A 8 2.22 10.06 3.05
CA HIS A 8 3.09 9.94 4.22
C HIS A 8 4.47 10.54 3.92
N LEU A 9 5.24 10.87 4.96
CA LEU A 9 6.53 11.56 4.81
C LEU A 9 7.76 10.69 5.10
N LYS A 10 7.56 9.46 5.57
CA LYS A 10 8.64 8.53 5.95
C LYS A 10 9.60 8.21 4.81
N TYR A 11 9.07 7.97 3.62
CA TYR A 11 9.86 7.60 2.45
C TYR A 11 9.38 8.36 1.22
N PRO A 12 10.25 8.58 0.23
CA PRO A 12 9.85 9.14 -1.05
C PRO A 12 8.78 8.28 -1.76
N ILE A 13 7.83 8.95 -2.42
CA ILE A 13 6.84 8.32 -3.30
C ILE A 13 7.50 8.11 -4.67
N SER A 14 8.44 7.16 -4.73
CA SER A 14 9.20 6.81 -5.94
C SER A 14 9.69 5.36 -5.92
N ASP A 15 9.81 4.78 -7.11
CA ASP A 15 10.34 3.42 -7.34
C ASP A 15 11.89 3.44 -7.24
N PRO A 16 12.57 2.54 -6.50
CA PRO A 16 12.05 1.38 -5.76
C PRO A 16 11.33 1.73 -4.45
N PHE A 17 10.07 1.30 -4.35
CA PHE A 17 9.20 1.61 -3.21
C PHE A 17 9.63 0.91 -1.93
N GLN A 18 9.57 1.62 -0.79
CA GLN A 18 9.86 1.05 0.53
C GLN A 18 8.71 0.18 1.07
N GLY A 19 7.49 0.38 0.58
CA GLY A 19 6.31 -0.34 1.02
C GLY A 19 5.13 -0.18 0.06
N GLY A 20 3.99 -0.75 0.47
CA GLY A 20 2.78 -0.75 -0.33
C GLY A 20 2.06 0.60 -0.39
N LEU A 21 2.26 1.47 0.60
CA LEU A 21 1.61 2.78 0.65
C LEU A 21 2.24 3.76 -0.33
N GLU A 22 3.57 3.75 -0.44
CA GLU A 22 4.35 4.49 -1.41
C GLU A 22 3.91 4.10 -2.83
N MET A 23 3.86 2.79 -3.10
CA MET A 23 3.42 2.23 -4.38
C MET A 23 1.97 2.63 -4.69
N HIS A 24 1.04 2.44 -3.75
CA HIS A 24 -0.37 2.78 -3.95
C HIS A 24 -0.56 4.28 -4.24
N THR A 25 0.13 5.15 -3.50
CA THR A 25 0.04 6.59 -3.69
C THR A 25 0.63 7.02 -5.03
N HIS A 26 1.76 6.42 -5.44
CA HIS A 26 2.35 6.63 -6.77
C HIS A 26 1.39 6.20 -7.88
N LEU A 27 0.80 5.00 -7.75
CA LEU A 27 -0.13 4.43 -8.72
C LEU A 27 -1.35 5.33 -8.90
N ILE A 28 -2.03 5.72 -7.81
CA ILE A 28 -3.19 6.61 -7.89
C ILE A 28 -2.83 7.95 -8.54
N ALA A 29 -1.76 8.61 -8.08
CA ALA A 29 -1.36 9.91 -8.62
C ALA A 29 -1.10 9.83 -10.14
N ARG A 30 -0.35 8.81 -10.58
CA ARG A 30 -0.05 8.58 -12.00
C ARG A 30 -1.32 8.33 -12.81
N HIS A 31 -2.26 7.53 -12.31
CA HIS A 31 -3.52 7.26 -13.03
C HIS A 31 -4.43 8.48 -13.08
N LEU A 32 -4.53 9.28 -12.01
CA LEU A 32 -5.32 10.52 -12.02
C LEU A 32 -4.77 11.51 -13.06
N ILE A 33 -3.44 11.65 -13.15
CA ILE A 33 -2.79 12.50 -14.18
C ILE A 33 -3.06 11.94 -15.58
N ALA A 34 -2.89 10.64 -15.79
CA ALA A 34 -3.14 10.00 -17.08
C ALA A 34 -4.60 10.14 -17.55
N ARG A 35 -5.55 10.22 -16.61
CA ARG A 35 -6.98 10.48 -16.85
C ARG A 35 -7.33 11.97 -16.97
N GLY A 36 -6.32 12.85 -17.01
CA GLY A 36 -6.49 14.28 -17.28
C GLY A 36 -6.86 15.14 -16.07
N HIS A 37 -6.63 14.66 -14.85
CA HIS A 37 -6.78 15.47 -13.65
C HIS A 37 -5.51 16.27 -13.33
N GLU A 38 -5.70 17.41 -12.70
CA GLU A 38 -4.60 18.21 -12.15
C GLU A 38 -4.30 17.70 -10.75
N VAL A 39 -3.13 17.10 -10.55
CA VAL A 39 -2.72 16.51 -9.27
C VAL A 39 -1.63 17.36 -8.63
N THR A 40 -1.78 17.64 -7.34
CA THR A 40 -0.70 18.17 -6.49
C THR A 40 -0.38 17.14 -5.42
N LEU A 41 0.81 16.54 -5.49
CA LEU A 41 1.28 15.56 -4.51
C LEU A 41 2.11 16.25 -3.42
N HIS A 42 1.56 16.35 -2.21
CA HIS A 42 2.30 16.77 -1.03
C HIS A 42 3.03 15.58 -0.42
N ALA A 43 4.36 15.53 -0.61
CA ALA A 43 5.21 14.43 -0.16
C ALA A 43 6.61 14.92 0.24
N SER A 44 7.44 14.00 0.72
CA SER A 44 8.85 14.26 1.02
C SER A 44 9.67 14.49 -0.25
N GLU A 45 10.80 15.20 -0.10
CA GLU A 45 11.82 15.36 -1.13
C GLU A 45 12.30 13.99 -1.66
N GLY A 46 12.65 13.95 -2.95
CA GLY A 46 13.04 12.71 -3.64
C GLY A 46 11.87 11.88 -4.16
N SER A 47 10.62 12.27 -3.88
CA SER A 47 9.44 11.70 -4.54
C SER A 47 9.43 12.02 -6.03
N ASP A 48 8.67 11.27 -6.82
CA ASP A 48 8.64 11.43 -8.28
C ASP A 48 8.07 12.81 -8.70
N PRO A 49 8.86 13.69 -9.35
CA PRO A 49 8.40 15.02 -9.75
C PRO A 49 7.32 14.98 -10.83
N ALA A 50 7.19 13.88 -11.58
CA ALA A 50 6.15 13.73 -12.59
C ALA A 50 4.73 13.62 -11.99
N LEU A 51 4.62 13.43 -10.67
CA LEU A 51 3.35 13.31 -9.95
C LEU A 51 2.76 14.66 -9.49
N GLY A 52 3.25 15.78 -10.01
CA GLY A 52 2.86 17.11 -9.54
C GLY A 52 3.37 17.39 -8.13
N LEU A 53 4.62 17.01 -7.85
CA LEU A 53 5.22 17.06 -6.52
C LEU A 53 5.29 18.50 -5.97
N CYS A 54 4.74 18.68 -4.77
CA CYS A 54 4.94 19.83 -3.89
C CYS A 54 5.71 19.36 -2.64
N PRO A 55 7.05 19.44 -2.63
CA PRO A 55 7.86 18.92 -1.54
C PRO A 55 7.67 19.73 -0.26
N VAL A 56 7.72 19.04 0.89
CA VAL A 56 7.45 19.63 2.21
C VAL A 56 8.65 19.49 3.17
N GLY A 57 9.66 18.72 2.77
CA GLY A 57 10.92 18.53 3.51
C GLY A 57 11.56 17.18 3.19
N PRO A 58 12.73 16.87 3.77
CA PRO A 58 13.38 15.58 3.58
C PRO A 58 12.55 14.42 4.14
N PRO A 59 12.72 13.19 3.64
CA PRO A 59 12.04 12.02 4.18
C PRO A 59 12.46 11.76 5.64
N THR A 60 11.49 11.44 6.49
CA THR A 60 11.72 11.26 7.94
C THR A 60 12.30 9.89 8.31
N GLY A 61 12.11 8.88 7.46
CA GLY A 61 12.60 7.52 7.67
C GLY A 61 11.88 6.77 8.79
N THR A 62 12.55 5.76 9.34
CA THR A 62 12.11 5.01 10.52
C THR A 62 13.01 5.39 11.70
N PRO A 63 12.46 5.72 12.88
CA PRO A 63 13.26 6.07 14.05
C PRO A 63 14.14 4.90 14.50
N ARG A 64 15.37 5.19 14.95
CA ARG A 64 16.29 4.20 15.52
C ARG A 64 16.25 4.14 17.05
N ASP A 65 15.80 5.22 17.67
CA ASP A 65 15.67 5.37 19.12
C ASP A 65 14.57 6.40 19.46
N ASP A 66 14.20 6.47 20.73
CA ASP A 66 13.14 7.36 21.24
C ASP A 66 13.42 8.86 20.97
N ARG A 67 14.69 9.25 20.88
CA ARG A 67 15.07 10.64 20.62
C ARG A 67 14.81 10.99 19.16
N GLU A 68 15.18 10.11 18.24
CA GLU A 68 14.83 10.24 16.82
C GLU A 68 13.33 10.18 16.61
N GLU A 69 12.61 9.30 17.32
CA GLU A 69 11.15 9.22 17.27
C GLU A 69 10.50 10.57 17.62
N HIS A 70 10.93 11.19 18.73
CA HIS A 70 10.42 12.51 19.11
C HIS A 70 10.76 13.60 18.08
N ALA A 71 11.99 13.60 17.54
CA ALA A 71 12.41 14.56 16.52
C ALA A 71 11.61 14.39 15.22
N ILE A 72 11.36 13.15 14.80
CA ILE A 72 10.53 12.81 13.64
C ILE A 72 9.10 13.29 13.86
N ALA A 73 8.50 13.01 15.02
CA ALA A 73 7.14 13.45 15.33
C ALA A 73 6.97 14.98 15.24
N LEU A 74 7.95 15.74 15.73
CA LEU A 74 7.96 17.21 15.60
C LEU A 74 8.10 17.67 14.15
N ALA A 75 9.00 17.04 13.38
CA ALA A 75 9.23 17.36 11.98
C ALA A 75 8.00 17.05 11.11
N GLU A 76 7.37 15.89 11.30
CA GLU A 76 6.14 15.50 10.60
C GLU A 76 4.98 16.42 10.97
N ALA A 77 4.81 16.75 12.25
CA ALA A 77 3.76 17.68 12.68
C ALA A 77 3.91 19.06 12.00
N ALA A 78 5.13 19.59 11.94
CA ALA A 78 5.41 20.84 11.25
C ALA A 78 5.14 20.75 9.73
N ALA A 79 5.55 19.65 9.10
CA ALA A 79 5.33 19.42 7.68
C ALA A 79 3.85 19.28 7.33
N TYR A 80 3.07 18.50 8.09
CA TYR A 80 1.63 18.39 7.87
C TYR A 80 0.88 19.70 8.13
N ALA A 81 1.27 20.47 9.15
CA ALA A 81 0.70 21.80 9.35
C ALA A 81 0.95 22.72 8.14
N GLU A 82 2.15 22.67 7.56
CA GLU A 82 2.49 23.41 6.35
C GLU A 82 1.69 22.94 5.12
N ILE A 83 1.50 21.61 4.95
CA ILE A 83 0.65 21.05 3.89
C ILE A 83 -0.76 21.61 4.00
N LEU A 84 -1.35 21.53 5.18
CA LEU A 84 -2.71 22.01 5.43
C LEU A 84 -2.85 23.50 5.17
N ARG A 85 -1.84 24.29 5.56
CA ARG A 85 -1.79 25.73 5.27
C ARG A 85 -1.75 26.00 3.76
N ARG A 86 -0.94 25.25 2.98
CA ARG A 86 -0.86 25.39 1.52
C ARG A 86 -2.19 25.03 0.85
N ILE A 87 -2.80 23.91 1.25
CA ILE A 87 -4.09 23.48 0.71
C ILE A 87 -5.18 24.52 1.03
N ALA A 88 -5.26 24.99 2.27
CA ALA A 88 -6.24 26.00 2.68
C ALA A 88 -6.04 27.36 1.98
N ALA A 89 -4.80 27.73 1.64
CA ALA A 89 -4.49 28.94 0.89
C ALA A 89 -4.76 28.82 -0.64
N GLY A 90 -5.18 27.65 -1.11
CA GLY A 90 -5.55 27.45 -2.52
C GLY A 90 -4.40 26.99 -3.43
N GLY A 91 -3.34 26.40 -2.89
CA GLY A 91 -2.30 25.72 -3.68
C GLY A 91 -0.86 25.92 -3.18
N ALA A 92 0.07 25.26 -3.86
CA ALA A 92 1.51 25.42 -3.63
C ALA A 92 1.97 26.86 -3.98
N PRO A 93 3.04 27.39 -3.35
CA PRO A 93 3.60 28.68 -3.69
C PRO A 93 3.89 28.78 -5.21
N GLY A 94 3.24 29.72 -5.90
CA GLY A 94 3.43 29.95 -7.35
C GLY A 94 2.45 29.24 -8.30
N SER A 95 1.46 28.49 -7.79
CA SER A 95 0.38 27.91 -8.60
C SER A 95 -0.72 28.95 -8.95
N SER A 96 -1.44 28.74 -10.06
CA SER A 96 -2.55 29.61 -10.46
C SER A 96 -3.63 29.67 -9.38
N PRO A 97 -4.26 30.84 -9.13
CA PRO A 97 -5.28 30.98 -8.10
C PRO A 97 -6.48 30.07 -8.42
N GLY A 98 -6.63 29.01 -7.64
CA GLY A 98 -7.73 28.06 -7.75
C GLY A 98 -7.40 26.83 -6.93
N GLY A 99 -7.97 26.75 -5.73
CA GLY A 99 -7.76 25.66 -4.78
C GLY A 99 -8.15 24.28 -5.33
N CYS A 100 -8.00 23.25 -4.50
CA CYS A 100 -8.35 21.89 -4.89
C CYS A 100 -9.87 21.67 -4.85
N ASP A 101 -10.38 20.82 -5.74
CA ASP A 101 -11.76 20.34 -5.70
C ASP A 101 -11.93 19.26 -4.62
N LEU A 102 -10.85 18.51 -4.32
CA LEU A 102 -10.84 17.38 -3.40
C LEU A 102 -9.44 17.17 -2.80
N VAL A 103 -9.39 16.71 -1.55
CA VAL A 103 -8.18 16.19 -0.92
C VAL A 103 -8.25 14.68 -0.77
N LEU A 104 -7.25 13.95 -1.25
CA LEU A 104 -7.01 12.54 -0.93
C LEU A 104 -5.93 12.44 0.14
N ASN A 105 -6.27 11.92 1.31
CA ASN A 105 -5.37 11.78 2.44
C ASN A 105 -4.88 10.33 2.61
N ASN A 106 -3.58 10.14 2.43
CA ASN A 106 -2.82 8.89 2.63
C ASN A 106 -1.71 9.05 3.71
N SER A 107 -1.73 10.13 4.49
CA SER A 107 -0.60 10.57 5.35
C SER A 107 -0.26 9.67 6.55
N LEU A 108 -1.15 8.77 6.94
CA LEU A 108 -1.07 8.05 8.22
C LEU A 108 -0.85 8.97 9.43
N HIS A 109 -1.26 10.24 9.36
CA HIS A 109 -1.07 11.21 10.42
C HIS A 109 -2.41 11.82 10.86
N TYR A 110 -2.50 12.18 12.13
CA TYR A 110 -3.74 12.65 12.75
C TYR A 110 -4.10 14.09 12.39
N LEU A 111 -3.10 14.96 12.17
CA LEU A 111 -3.32 16.38 11.89
C LEU A 111 -4.22 16.66 10.68
N PRO A 112 -4.04 16.01 9.50
CA PRO A 112 -4.98 16.21 8.39
C PRO A 112 -6.43 15.93 8.73
N LEU A 113 -6.69 14.98 9.62
CA LEU A 113 -8.04 14.64 10.08
C LEU A 113 -8.58 15.68 11.07
N LEU A 114 -7.77 16.09 12.06
CA LEU A 114 -8.17 17.08 13.06
C LEU A 114 -8.46 18.46 12.46
N GLU A 115 -7.66 18.86 11.46
CA GLU A 115 -7.66 20.19 10.86
C GLU A 115 -8.42 20.23 9.52
N ALA A 116 -9.10 19.14 9.13
CA ALA A 116 -9.84 19.05 7.85
C ALA A 116 -10.87 20.18 7.67
N HIS A 117 -11.46 20.66 8.77
CA HIS A 117 -12.42 21.77 8.79
C HIS A 117 -11.86 23.11 8.26
N ARG A 118 -10.53 23.23 8.12
CA ARG A 118 -9.85 24.42 7.57
C ARG A 118 -9.71 24.38 6.06
N ILE A 119 -9.98 23.24 5.45
CA ILE A 119 -9.84 23.02 4.02
C ILE A 119 -11.20 23.30 3.36
N PRO A 120 -11.27 24.15 2.32
CA PRO A 120 -12.53 24.52 1.67
C PRO A 120 -13.07 23.44 0.69
N ALA A 121 -12.55 22.22 0.77
CA ALA A 121 -12.82 21.10 -0.12
C ALA A 121 -13.03 19.80 0.69
N PRO A 122 -13.85 18.85 0.20
CA PRO A 122 -14.03 17.57 0.86
C PRO A 122 -12.73 16.75 0.88
N MET A 123 -12.54 15.99 1.95
CA MET A 123 -11.40 15.10 2.13
C MET A 123 -11.84 13.64 2.16
N VAL A 124 -11.23 12.83 1.29
CA VAL A 124 -11.29 11.36 1.33
C VAL A 124 -10.01 10.86 1.98
N THR A 125 -10.12 10.10 3.06
CA THR A 125 -9.01 9.42 3.72
C THR A 125 -9.08 7.92 3.44
N ALA A 126 -7.99 7.34 2.95
CA ALA A 126 -7.88 5.91 2.75
C ALA A 126 -7.10 5.26 3.90
N PHE A 127 -7.69 4.25 4.53
CA PHE A 127 -7.04 3.45 5.57
C PHE A 127 -6.26 2.30 4.94
N HIS A 128 -4.94 2.31 5.17
CA HIS A 128 -3.98 1.35 4.61
C HIS A 128 -3.41 0.38 5.65
N CYS A 129 -3.66 0.63 6.93
CA CYS A 129 -3.14 -0.13 8.05
C CYS A 129 -4.19 -0.26 9.18
N PRO A 130 -3.96 -1.13 10.16
CA PRO A 130 -4.79 -1.21 11.36
C PRO A 130 -4.80 0.13 12.14
N PRO A 131 -5.83 0.38 12.96
CA PRO A 131 -5.85 1.53 13.87
C PRO A 131 -4.63 1.58 14.79
N PHE A 132 -4.15 2.79 15.03
CA PHE A 132 -3.13 3.09 16.01
C PHE A 132 -3.40 4.48 16.61
N HIS A 133 -2.85 4.73 17.79
CA HIS A 133 -3.24 5.83 18.67
C HIS A 133 -3.36 7.20 17.98
N GLU A 134 -2.42 7.56 17.11
CA GLU A 134 -2.46 8.84 16.42
C GLU A 134 -3.69 8.96 15.51
N LEU A 135 -3.88 8.03 14.57
CA LEU A 135 -5.03 8.09 13.67
C LEU A 135 -6.35 7.87 14.41
N GLU A 136 -6.38 7.06 15.47
CA GLU A 136 -7.54 6.94 16.35
C GLU A 136 -7.95 8.30 16.92
N ASN A 137 -7.00 9.08 17.43
CA ASN A 137 -7.24 10.44 17.90
C ASN A 137 -7.68 11.37 16.76
N GLY A 138 -7.15 11.18 15.55
CA GLY A 138 -7.53 11.96 14.37
C GLY A 138 -9.00 11.74 13.95
N VAL A 139 -9.53 10.54 14.15
CA VAL A 139 -10.94 10.21 13.82
C VAL A 139 -11.90 10.40 15.00
N ALA A 140 -11.38 10.59 16.21
CA ALA A 140 -12.16 10.81 17.42
C ALA A 140 -12.86 12.19 17.39
N GLU A 141 -14.19 12.15 17.25
CA GLU A 141 -15.16 13.25 17.27
C GLU A 141 -14.76 14.57 16.59
N ARG A 142 -15.21 14.75 15.33
CA ARG A 142 -15.56 16.06 14.73
C ARG A 142 -16.47 15.88 13.52
N SER A 143 -17.23 16.94 13.24
CA SER A 143 -18.19 17.08 12.13
C SER A 143 -17.75 16.35 10.86
N ARG A 144 -18.30 15.14 10.64
CA ARG A 144 -18.13 14.31 9.43
C ARG A 144 -18.61 14.97 8.13
N ARG A 145 -19.06 16.22 8.19
CA ARG A 145 -19.63 16.91 7.02
C ARG A 145 -18.68 16.87 5.84
N ASP A 146 -17.37 16.90 6.05
CA ASP A 146 -16.38 17.01 4.96
C ASP A 146 -15.33 15.89 4.95
N LEU A 147 -15.53 14.84 5.77
CA LEU A 147 -14.64 13.68 5.85
C LEU A 147 -15.32 12.42 5.32
N ARG A 148 -14.61 11.72 4.43
CA ARG A 148 -14.94 10.36 3.99
C ARG A 148 -13.83 9.39 4.28
N PHE A 149 -14.21 8.19 4.68
CA PHE A 149 -13.29 7.14 5.04
C PHE A 149 -13.47 5.94 4.14
N VAL A 150 -12.39 5.55 3.47
CA VAL A 150 -12.32 4.37 2.59
C VAL A 150 -11.36 3.37 3.21
N ALA A 151 -11.73 2.09 3.22
CA ALA A 151 -10.81 1.02 3.57
C ALA A 151 -10.33 0.28 2.32
N VAL A 152 -9.08 -0.17 2.31
CA VAL A 152 -8.52 -0.95 1.19
C VAL A 152 -8.99 -2.41 1.16
N SER A 153 -9.67 -2.88 2.21
CA SER A 153 -10.21 -4.24 2.28
C SER A 153 -11.33 -4.35 3.31
N GLY A 154 -12.08 -5.46 3.26
CA GLY A 154 -13.06 -5.80 4.30
C GLY A 154 -12.41 -6.02 5.68
N VAL A 155 -11.18 -6.54 5.71
CA VAL A 155 -10.39 -6.73 6.93
C VAL A 155 -10.10 -5.38 7.60
N VAL A 156 -9.58 -4.42 6.83
CA VAL A 156 -9.27 -3.07 7.34
C VAL A 156 -10.55 -2.36 7.77
N ARG A 157 -11.65 -2.51 7.00
CA ARG A 157 -12.97 -2.00 7.41
C ARG A 157 -13.36 -2.49 8.79
N GLY A 158 -13.31 -3.80 9.02
CA GLY A 158 -13.69 -4.41 10.31
C GLY A 158 -12.85 -3.91 11.48
N MET A 159 -11.56 -3.61 11.26
CA MET A 159 -10.69 -3.03 12.29
C MET A 159 -11.08 -1.59 12.64
N TRP A 160 -11.41 -0.78 11.64
CA TRP A 160 -11.70 0.66 11.80
C TRP A 160 -13.13 0.96 12.25
N GLU A 161 -14.10 0.10 11.96
CA GLU A 161 -15.51 0.31 12.29
C GLU A 161 -15.80 0.47 13.79
N ARG A 162 -14.86 0.04 14.65
CA ARG A 162 -14.91 0.28 16.11
C ARG A 162 -14.65 1.74 16.51
N PHE A 163 -13.98 2.50 15.65
CA PHE A 163 -13.58 3.88 15.89
C PHE A 163 -14.37 4.87 15.02
N VAL A 164 -14.63 4.49 13.77
CA VAL A 164 -15.24 5.37 12.78
C VAL A 164 -15.94 4.53 11.72
N ALA A 165 -17.17 4.88 11.33
CA ALA A 165 -17.84 4.17 10.23
C ALA A 165 -17.07 4.37 8.93
N VAL A 166 -16.74 3.28 8.24
CA VAL A 166 -16.09 3.30 6.93
C VAL A 166 -17.17 3.38 5.86
N ASP A 167 -17.11 4.40 5.01
CA ASP A 167 -18.12 4.69 3.99
C ASP A 167 -18.06 3.66 2.84
N GLU A 168 -16.86 3.29 2.40
CA GLU A 168 -16.66 2.37 1.26
C GLU A 168 -15.42 1.50 1.44
N VAL A 169 -15.43 0.29 0.85
CA VAL A 169 -14.24 -0.55 0.68
C VAL A 169 -13.80 -0.51 -0.78
N ILE A 170 -12.67 0.11 -1.08
CA ILE A 170 -12.07 0.14 -2.43
C ILE A 170 -10.79 -0.70 -2.40
N PRO A 171 -10.81 -1.96 -2.90
CA PRO A 171 -9.63 -2.81 -3.01
C PRO A 171 -8.48 -2.14 -3.75
N ASN A 172 -7.25 -2.37 -3.28
CA ASN A 172 -6.08 -1.89 -3.98
C ASN A 172 -5.94 -2.59 -5.34
N GLY A 173 -5.68 -1.80 -6.37
CA GLY A 173 -5.32 -2.32 -7.68
C GLY A 173 -3.81 -2.37 -7.89
N ILE A 174 -3.42 -3.09 -8.94
CA ILE A 174 -2.06 -3.18 -9.45
C ILE A 174 -2.05 -2.90 -10.95
N ASP A 175 -0.91 -2.44 -11.45
CA ASP A 175 -0.71 -2.24 -12.89
C ASP A 175 -0.50 -3.61 -13.56
N LEU A 176 -1.59 -4.17 -14.11
CA LEU A 176 -1.60 -5.49 -14.73
C LEU A 176 -0.68 -5.60 -15.95
N ASP A 177 -0.37 -4.48 -16.61
CA ASP A 177 0.55 -4.43 -17.75
C ASP A 177 2.01 -4.47 -17.27
N LEU A 178 2.32 -3.75 -16.19
CA LEU A 178 3.64 -3.81 -15.56
C LEU A 178 3.95 -5.22 -15.04
N PHE A 179 2.97 -5.89 -14.44
CA PHE A 179 3.09 -7.25 -13.92
C PHE A 179 2.75 -8.34 -14.97
N ALA A 180 2.59 -8.01 -16.25
CA ALA A 180 2.39 -8.98 -17.34
C ALA A 180 3.67 -9.66 -17.84
N ALA A 181 4.80 -9.51 -17.12
CA ALA A 181 6.10 -10.04 -17.54
C ALA A 181 5.98 -11.51 -17.99
N ARG A 182 6.27 -11.74 -19.28
CA ARG A 182 6.01 -12.95 -20.07
C ARG A 182 6.00 -14.21 -19.20
N LEU A 183 4.82 -14.81 -19.06
CA LEU A 183 4.64 -16.16 -18.51
C LEU A 183 5.66 -17.09 -19.16
N ALA A 184 6.78 -17.36 -18.49
CA ALA A 184 7.74 -18.33 -19.00
C ALA A 184 7.04 -19.70 -19.01
N PRO A 185 6.99 -20.42 -20.14
CA PRO A 185 6.38 -21.75 -20.18
C PRO A 185 7.03 -22.64 -19.11
N GLY A 186 6.25 -23.06 -18.12
CA GLY A 186 6.69 -23.99 -17.07
C GLY A 186 7.10 -23.38 -15.73
N GLY A 187 7.22 -22.04 -15.60
CA GLY A 187 7.72 -21.39 -14.38
C GLY A 187 9.16 -21.79 -14.01
N GLY A 188 9.76 -21.11 -13.04
CA GLY A 188 11.07 -21.48 -12.49
C GLY A 188 10.99 -22.70 -11.57
N ARG A 189 12.10 -22.99 -10.89
CA ARG A 189 12.20 -24.06 -9.87
C ARG A 189 12.33 -23.55 -8.44
N HIS A 190 12.20 -22.24 -8.26
CA HIS A 190 12.39 -21.56 -6.98
C HIS A 190 11.09 -20.88 -6.54
N ALA A 191 10.97 -20.70 -5.23
CA ALA A 191 9.99 -19.82 -4.61
C ALA A 191 10.54 -18.38 -4.56
N ILE A 192 9.65 -17.40 -4.55
CA ILE A 192 9.97 -15.99 -4.29
C ILE A 192 9.27 -15.53 -3.03
N TRP A 193 9.96 -14.76 -2.21
CA TRP A 193 9.37 -13.94 -1.17
C TRP A 193 9.71 -12.48 -1.47
N SER A 194 8.71 -11.59 -1.41
CA SER A 194 8.91 -10.15 -1.60
C SER A 194 8.27 -9.34 -0.48
N GLY A 195 8.94 -8.27 -0.06
CA GLY A 195 8.41 -7.33 0.93
C GLY A 195 9.48 -6.69 1.81
N ARG A 196 9.05 -5.83 2.73
CA ARG A 196 9.93 -5.24 3.75
C ARG A 196 10.53 -6.34 4.62
N LEU A 197 11.85 -6.36 4.77
CA LEU A 197 12.55 -7.32 5.63
C LEU A 197 12.46 -6.91 7.09
N VAL A 198 11.29 -7.17 7.67
CA VAL A 198 10.90 -6.82 9.04
C VAL A 198 10.20 -8.00 9.72
N PRO A 199 10.18 -8.07 11.06
CA PRO A 199 9.55 -9.17 11.80
C PRO A 199 8.08 -9.42 11.44
N GLU A 200 7.30 -8.35 11.27
CA GLU A 200 5.86 -8.40 10.95
C GLU A 200 5.54 -9.04 9.59
N LYS A 201 6.50 -9.08 8.65
CA LYS A 201 6.35 -9.71 7.33
C LYS A 201 6.90 -11.15 7.26
N GLY A 202 7.57 -11.59 8.32
CA GLY A 202 7.95 -12.98 8.52
C GLY A 202 8.89 -13.65 7.50
N PRO A 203 9.84 -12.99 6.80
CA PRO A 203 10.70 -13.65 5.80
C PRO A 203 11.49 -14.84 6.37
N HIS A 204 11.85 -14.81 7.65
CA HIS A 204 12.45 -15.95 8.34
C HIS A 204 11.58 -17.23 8.34
N LEU A 205 10.25 -17.09 8.37
CA LEU A 205 9.31 -18.20 8.27
C LEU A 205 9.26 -18.75 6.85
N ALA A 206 9.33 -17.86 5.85
CA ALA A 206 9.44 -18.27 4.45
C ALA A 206 10.72 -19.08 4.19
N ILE A 207 11.85 -18.64 4.75
CA ILE A 207 13.12 -19.39 4.69
C ILE A 207 12.98 -20.78 5.31
N ALA A 208 12.43 -20.86 6.53
CA ALA A 208 12.26 -22.12 7.23
C ALA A 208 11.34 -23.08 6.45
N ALA A 209 10.19 -22.58 5.97
CA ALA A 209 9.25 -23.38 5.18
C ALA A 209 9.82 -23.81 3.82
N ALA A 210 10.58 -22.95 3.14
CA ALA A 210 11.23 -23.30 1.87
C ALA A 210 12.29 -24.42 2.05
N ARG A 211 13.05 -24.38 3.16
CA ARG A 211 13.98 -25.45 3.51
C ARG A 211 13.27 -26.77 3.79
N LEU A 212 12.19 -26.74 4.58
CA LEU A 212 11.34 -27.92 4.81
C LEU A 212 10.68 -28.43 3.52
N ALA A 213 10.39 -27.52 2.59
CA ALA A 213 9.83 -27.84 1.28
C ALA A 213 10.86 -28.51 0.34
N GLY A 214 12.17 -28.28 0.58
CA GLY A 214 13.24 -28.64 -0.33
C GLY A 214 13.28 -27.77 -1.59
N VAL A 215 12.80 -26.52 -1.49
CA VAL A 215 12.63 -25.59 -2.62
C VAL A 215 13.55 -24.39 -2.43
N PRO A 216 14.39 -24.02 -3.42
CA PRO A 216 15.18 -22.78 -3.36
C PRO A 216 14.28 -21.56 -3.19
N LEU A 217 14.74 -20.55 -2.45
CA LEU A 217 13.98 -19.32 -2.17
C LEU A 217 14.81 -18.09 -2.54
N ARG A 218 14.23 -17.23 -3.36
CA ARG A 218 14.71 -15.86 -3.58
C ARG A 218 13.95 -14.90 -2.68
N ILE A 219 14.65 -13.89 -2.16
CA ILE A 219 14.13 -12.90 -1.23
C ILE A 219 14.41 -11.52 -1.80
N ALA A 220 13.35 -10.75 -2.08
CA ALA A 220 13.42 -9.39 -2.61
C ALA A 220 12.81 -8.37 -1.64
N GLY A 221 13.41 -7.20 -1.54
CA GLY A 221 12.83 -6.06 -0.83
C GLY A 221 13.81 -5.31 0.07
N PRO A 222 13.39 -4.17 0.62
CA PRO A 222 14.25 -3.30 1.41
C PRO A 222 14.59 -3.91 2.77
N ARG A 223 15.83 -3.67 3.23
CA ARG A 223 16.31 -4.01 4.57
C ARG A 223 15.84 -2.97 5.60
N SER A 224 14.52 -2.86 5.76
CA SER A 224 13.91 -1.81 6.60
C SER A 224 14.22 -1.96 8.10
N ASP A 225 14.62 -3.16 8.56
CA ASP A 225 15.13 -3.40 9.91
C ASP A 225 16.54 -4.02 9.84
N PRO A 226 17.61 -3.22 10.06
CA PRO A 226 18.99 -3.70 10.01
C PRO A 226 19.32 -4.75 11.06
N ALA A 227 18.74 -4.66 12.26
CA ALA A 227 19.00 -5.61 13.35
C ALA A 227 18.37 -6.97 13.03
N TYR A 228 17.13 -6.95 12.54
CA TYR A 228 16.44 -8.16 12.08
C TYR A 228 17.14 -8.80 10.87
N TRP A 229 17.61 -7.99 9.91
CA TRP A 229 18.42 -8.47 8.79
C TRP A 229 19.66 -9.22 9.28
N ALA A 230 20.48 -8.57 10.13
CA ALA A 230 21.73 -9.13 10.62
C ALA A 230 21.53 -10.37 11.51
N GLY A 231 20.47 -10.38 12.32
CA GLY A 231 20.22 -11.44 13.30
C GLY A 231 19.45 -12.65 12.76
N ARG A 232 18.57 -12.48 11.76
CA ARG A 232 17.64 -13.55 11.32
C ARG A 232 17.74 -13.91 9.85
N ILE A 233 18.06 -12.95 8.97
CA ILE A 233 18.00 -13.16 7.52
C ILE A 233 19.38 -13.45 6.93
N ALA A 234 20.35 -12.56 7.13
CA ALA A 234 21.71 -12.74 6.62
C ALA A 234 22.35 -14.09 7.01
N PRO A 235 22.27 -14.56 8.28
CA PRO A 235 22.82 -15.85 8.68
C PRO A 235 22.12 -17.06 8.05
N ALA A 236 20.91 -16.86 7.50
CA ALA A 236 20.11 -17.90 6.89
C ALA A 236 20.21 -17.92 5.35
N LEU A 237 21.05 -17.07 4.76
CA LEU A 237 21.36 -17.12 3.32
C LEU A 237 22.33 -18.28 3.01
N GLY A 238 22.32 -18.77 1.77
CA GLY A 238 23.06 -19.96 1.35
C GLY A 238 22.14 -21.19 1.24
N ASP A 239 22.67 -22.30 0.73
CA ASP A 239 21.96 -23.57 0.55
C ASP A 239 20.61 -23.44 -0.20
N GLY A 240 20.63 -22.64 -1.28
CA GLY A 240 19.44 -22.37 -2.10
C GLY A 240 18.58 -21.20 -1.63
N ILE A 241 18.99 -20.47 -0.58
CA ILE A 241 18.37 -19.22 -0.13
C ILE A 241 19.20 -18.03 -0.60
N GLU A 242 18.61 -17.14 -1.39
CA GLU A 242 19.28 -16.01 -2.04
C GLU A 242 18.55 -14.70 -1.77
N TYR A 243 19.28 -13.63 -1.41
CA TYR A 243 18.74 -12.28 -1.36
C TYR A 243 19.11 -11.52 -2.64
N VAL A 244 18.09 -11.12 -3.40
CA VAL A 244 18.26 -10.50 -4.72
C VAL A 244 18.26 -8.97 -4.69
N GLY A 245 18.18 -8.36 -3.51
CA GLY A 245 18.21 -6.91 -3.35
C GLY A 245 16.84 -6.26 -3.19
N HIS A 246 16.86 -4.93 -3.08
CA HIS A 246 15.67 -4.10 -3.19
C HIS A 246 15.50 -3.70 -4.65
N LEU A 247 14.54 -4.35 -5.31
CA LEU A 247 14.32 -4.23 -6.75
C LEU A 247 13.34 -3.10 -7.06
N ASP A 248 13.54 -2.46 -8.21
CA ASP A 248 12.49 -1.66 -8.85
C ASP A 248 11.32 -2.54 -9.28
N HIS A 249 10.15 -1.94 -9.51
CA HIS A 249 8.91 -2.68 -9.79
C HIS A 249 8.99 -3.56 -11.05
N ARG A 250 9.70 -3.13 -12.10
CA ARG A 250 9.86 -3.92 -13.33
C ARG A 250 10.76 -5.13 -13.10
N SER A 251 11.82 -4.95 -12.34
CA SER A 251 12.74 -6.01 -11.95
C SER A 251 12.06 -7.00 -10.98
N LEU A 252 11.27 -6.50 -10.02
CA LEU A 252 10.45 -7.33 -9.15
C LEU A 252 9.43 -8.16 -9.94
N ALA A 253 8.69 -7.54 -10.88
CA ALA A 253 7.72 -8.25 -11.72
C ALA A 253 8.36 -9.39 -12.53
N ARG A 254 9.60 -9.20 -13.00
CA ARG A 254 10.37 -10.27 -13.69
C ARG A 254 10.73 -11.40 -12.73
N GLU A 255 11.29 -11.10 -11.57
CA GLU A 255 11.64 -12.13 -10.56
C GLU A 255 10.39 -12.90 -10.10
N VAL A 256 9.27 -12.22 -9.88
CA VAL A 256 8.01 -12.85 -9.48
C VAL A 256 7.45 -13.73 -10.59
N ALA A 257 7.50 -13.29 -11.85
CA ALA A 257 7.06 -14.08 -13.00
C ALA A 257 7.93 -15.33 -13.23
N GLU A 258 9.24 -15.24 -12.96
CA GLU A 258 10.16 -16.38 -13.04
C GLU A 258 9.96 -17.41 -11.92
N ALA A 259 9.38 -17.02 -10.79
CA ALA A 259 9.16 -17.94 -9.67
C ALA A 259 8.08 -18.99 -9.96
N ALA A 260 8.23 -20.16 -9.34
CA ALA A 260 7.22 -21.23 -9.35
C ALA A 260 6.04 -20.93 -8.43
N VAL A 261 6.32 -20.22 -7.32
CA VAL A 261 5.36 -19.89 -6.27
C VAL A 261 5.85 -18.66 -5.51
N ALA A 262 4.93 -17.77 -5.15
CA ALA A 262 5.18 -16.68 -4.23
C ALA A 262 4.81 -17.11 -2.80
N VAL A 263 5.71 -16.91 -1.85
CA VAL A 263 5.56 -17.30 -0.45
C VAL A 263 5.23 -16.06 0.38
N VAL A 264 4.11 -16.07 1.08
CA VAL A 264 3.59 -14.90 1.82
C VAL A 264 3.33 -15.27 3.27
N THR A 265 4.10 -14.67 4.18
CA THR A 265 4.20 -15.10 5.60
C THR A 265 3.91 -13.96 6.58
N PRO A 266 2.74 -13.31 6.51
CA PRO A 266 2.43 -12.20 7.39
C PRO A 266 2.35 -12.69 8.85
N CYS A 267 3.03 -11.98 9.76
CA CYS A 267 2.95 -12.18 11.21
C CYS A 267 1.97 -11.21 11.88
N TRP A 268 1.10 -10.58 11.07
CA TRP A 268 0.11 -9.58 11.45
C TRP A 268 -1.14 -9.75 10.58
N GLU A 269 -2.23 -9.10 10.94
CA GLU A 269 -3.42 -9.07 10.08
C GLU A 269 -3.12 -8.20 8.84
N GLU A 270 -2.72 -8.86 7.75
CA GLU A 270 -2.34 -8.20 6.50
C GLU A 270 -3.50 -7.36 5.94
N PRO A 271 -3.33 -6.03 5.82
CA PRO A 271 -4.40 -5.12 5.42
C PRO A 271 -4.96 -5.39 4.02
N TYR A 272 -4.12 -5.79 3.07
CA TYR A 272 -4.55 -6.11 1.71
C TYR A 272 -3.77 -7.29 1.14
N GLY A 273 -2.43 -7.22 1.13
CA GLY A 273 -1.59 -8.23 0.48
C GLY A 273 -1.27 -7.89 -0.97
N LEU A 274 -0.72 -6.70 -1.22
CA LEU A 274 -0.28 -6.28 -2.56
C LEU A 274 0.65 -7.30 -3.22
N VAL A 275 1.55 -7.92 -2.45
CA VAL A 275 2.45 -8.98 -2.94
C VAL A 275 1.71 -10.20 -3.49
N VAL A 276 0.51 -10.49 -2.99
CA VAL A 276 -0.38 -11.54 -3.53
C VAL A 276 -0.95 -11.08 -4.86
N ALA A 277 -1.45 -9.84 -4.94
CA ALA A 277 -1.97 -9.28 -6.18
C ALA A 277 -0.89 -9.26 -7.29
N GLU A 278 0.32 -8.81 -6.96
CA GLU A 278 1.49 -8.80 -7.84
C GLU A 278 1.83 -10.21 -8.35
N ALA A 279 1.89 -11.19 -7.45
CA ALA A 279 2.14 -12.60 -7.80
C ALA A 279 1.07 -13.13 -8.75
N LEU A 280 -0.20 -12.94 -8.41
CA LEU A 280 -1.32 -13.40 -9.24
C LEU A 280 -1.30 -12.74 -10.63
N ALA A 281 -0.97 -11.45 -10.74
CA ALA A 281 -0.86 -10.78 -12.04
C ALA A 281 0.31 -11.27 -12.90
N CYS A 282 1.40 -11.70 -12.28
CA CYS A 282 2.48 -12.41 -12.97
C CYS A 282 2.11 -13.87 -13.33
N GLY A 283 0.91 -14.32 -12.95
CA GLY A 283 0.48 -15.70 -13.07
C GLY A 283 1.23 -16.64 -12.13
N THR A 284 1.82 -16.14 -11.06
CA THR A 284 2.57 -16.93 -10.07
C THR A 284 1.64 -17.35 -8.94
N PRO A 285 1.44 -18.65 -8.71
CA PRO A 285 0.63 -19.15 -7.60
C PRO A 285 1.16 -18.72 -6.23
N VAL A 286 0.28 -18.71 -5.24
CA VAL A 286 0.62 -18.21 -3.89
C VAL A 286 0.55 -19.33 -2.85
N ALA A 287 1.59 -19.44 -2.03
CA ALA A 287 1.57 -20.22 -0.80
C ALA A 287 1.76 -19.29 0.40
N GLY A 288 0.90 -19.36 1.42
CA GLY A 288 1.03 -18.43 2.54
C GLY A 288 0.24 -18.81 3.77
N PHE A 289 0.32 -17.98 4.81
CA PHE A 289 -0.51 -18.15 6.00
C PHE A 289 -1.91 -17.56 5.78
N ALA A 290 -2.95 -18.26 6.22
CA ALA A 290 -4.33 -17.78 6.21
C ALA A 290 -4.53 -16.68 7.26
N ARG A 291 -4.04 -15.46 6.99
CA ARG A 291 -4.09 -14.31 7.91
C ARG A 291 -4.37 -13.02 7.13
N GLY A 292 -5.14 -12.10 7.73
CA GLY A 292 -5.55 -10.85 7.07
C GLY A 292 -6.34 -11.10 5.78
N ALA A 293 -6.08 -10.30 4.76
CA ALA A 293 -6.80 -10.33 3.48
C ALA A 293 -6.34 -11.43 2.50
N LEU A 294 -5.33 -12.25 2.85
CA LEU A 294 -4.83 -13.34 1.99
C LEU A 294 -5.92 -14.35 1.55
N PRO A 295 -6.81 -14.82 2.44
CA PRO A 295 -7.91 -15.72 2.07
C PRO A 295 -8.91 -15.12 1.08
N ASP A 296 -9.06 -13.79 1.07
CA ASP A 296 -9.99 -13.11 0.16
C ASP A 296 -9.41 -12.96 -1.26
N LEU A 297 -8.08 -12.86 -1.38
CA LEU A 297 -7.39 -12.70 -2.66
C LEU A 297 -7.14 -14.02 -3.40
N THR A 298 -6.92 -15.11 -2.67
CA THR A 298 -6.59 -16.42 -3.25
C THR A 298 -7.78 -17.37 -3.23
N ASP A 299 -7.71 -18.44 -4.03
CA ASP A 299 -8.66 -19.56 -4.01
C ASP A 299 -7.94 -20.88 -4.28
N ALA A 300 -8.69 -21.99 -4.34
CA ALA A 300 -8.12 -23.31 -4.58
C ALA A 300 -7.44 -23.48 -5.95
N ALA A 301 -7.70 -22.60 -6.92
CA ALA A 301 -7.06 -22.63 -8.24
C ALA A 301 -5.78 -21.79 -8.28
N THR A 302 -5.64 -20.82 -7.37
CA THR A 302 -4.57 -19.81 -7.42
C THR A 302 -3.61 -19.84 -6.23
N GLY A 303 -3.97 -20.48 -5.13
CA GLY A 303 -3.07 -20.62 -4.00
C GLY A 303 -3.37 -21.75 -3.02
N ARG A 304 -2.50 -21.88 -2.02
CA ARG A 304 -2.62 -22.81 -0.90
C ARG A 304 -2.28 -22.07 0.39
N LEU A 305 -3.21 -22.08 1.33
CA LEU A 305 -3.03 -21.39 2.60
C LEU A 305 -2.86 -22.39 3.74
N ALA A 306 -1.84 -22.16 4.56
CA ALA A 306 -1.58 -22.90 5.79
C ALA A 306 -2.20 -22.17 6.99
N PRO A 307 -2.55 -22.90 8.07
CA PRO A 307 -2.79 -22.27 9.36
C PRO A 307 -1.63 -21.36 9.75
N ALA A 308 -1.94 -20.26 10.41
CA ALA A 308 -0.93 -19.29 10.77
C ALA A 308 0.15 -19.92 11.66
N ASP A 309 1.42 -19.61 11.38
CA ASP A 309 2.61 -20.09 12.09
C ASP A 309 2.91 -21.61 11.99
N ASP A 310 2.14 -22.38 11.21
CA ASP A 310 2.41 -23.80 10.93
C ASP A 310 3.37 -23.98 9.74
N LEU A 311 4.66 -24.15 10.03
CA LEU A 311 5.72 -24.29 9.02
C LEU A 311 5.61 -25.56 8.19
N ASP A 312 5.17 -26.68 8.77
CA ASP A 312 5.03 -27.94 8.05
C ASP A 312 3.87 -27.88 7.05
N ALA A 313 2.76 -27.26 7.46
CA ALA A 313 1.64 -26.97 6.57
C ALA A 313 2.05 -25.98 5.47
N LEU A 314 2.82 -24.93 5.79
CA LEU A 314 3.31 -24.01 4.79
C LEU A 314 4.26 -24.70 3.79
N ALA A 315 5.14 -25.59 4.24
CA ALA A 315 6.01 -26.36 3.36
C ALA A 315 5.22 -27.28 2.40
N ARG A 316 4.11 -27.87 2.86
CA ARG A 316 3.18 -28.61 1.99
C ARG A 316 2.50 -27.67 0.99
N ALA A 317 1.99 -26.53 1.46
CA ALA A 317 1.34 -25.52 0.63
C ALA A 317 2.26 -25.00 -0.48
N ILE A 318 3.55 -24.78 -0.19
CA ILE A 318 4.56 -24.41 -1.20
C ILE A 318 4.61 -25.44 -2.33
N ARG A 319 4.78 -26.72 -2.00
CA ARG A 319 4.88 -27.80 -3.02
C ARG A 319 3.60 -27.94 -3.84
N GLU A 320 2.44 -27.85 -3.20
CA GLU A 320 1.15 -27.94 -3.87
C GLU A 320 0.90 -26.74 -4.79
N ALA A 321 1.17 -25.51 -4.31
CA ALA A 321 0.95 -24.28 -5.07
C ALA A 321 1.79 -24.21 -6.34
N MET A 322 3.02 -24.75 -6.34
CA MET A 322 3.88 -24.84 -7.53
C MET A 322 3.25 -25.62 -8.70
N THR A 323 2.22 -26.43 -8.44
CA THR A 323 1.52 -27.22 -9.48
C THR A 323 0.27 -26.54 -10.03
N LEU A 324 -0.08 -25.35 -9.51
CA LEU A 324 -1.32 -24.65 -9.87
C LEU A 324 -1.23 -23.94 -11.21
N SER A 325 -2.41 -23.62 -11.74
CA SER A 325 -2.58 -23.01 -13.05
C SER A 325 -2.17 -21.54 -13.03
N ARG A 326 -1.05 -21.24 -13.70
CA ARG A 326 -0.58 -19.87 -13.91
C ARG A 326 -1.60 -18.98 -14.64
N PRO A 327 -2.28 -19.44 -15.72
CA PRO A 327 -3.36 -18.67 -16.33
C PRO A 327 -4.54 -18.39 -15.38
N ALA A 328 -4.87 -19.32 -14.48
CA ALA A 328 -5.93 -19.08 -13.49
C ALA A 328 -5.53 -17.98 -12.50
N CYS A 329 -4.25 -17.94 -12.09
CA CYS A 329 -3.71 -16.87 -11.24
C CYS A 329 -3.85 -15.51 -11.93
N ARG A 330 -3.48 -15.42 -13.21
CA ARG A 330 -3.63 -14.19 -14.00
C ARG A 330 -5.09 -13.75 -14.11
N ALA A 331 -5.99 -14.66 -14.45
CA ALA A 331 -7.42 -14.36 -14.58
C ALA A 331 -8.03 -13.88 -13.24
N ARG A 332 -7.57 -14.43 -12.11
CA ARG A 332 -7.97 -13.98 -10.77
C ARG A 332 -7.51 -12.54 -10.51
N ALA A 333 -6.26 -12.20 -10.85
CA ALA A 333 -5.77 -10.83 -10.71
C ALA A 333 -6.53 -9.83 -11.60
N GLU A 334 -6.83 -10.20 -12.83
CA GLU A 334 -7.65 -9.37 -13.75
C GLU A 334 -9.05 -9.12 -13.19
N ALA A 335 -9.65 -10.11 -12.52
CA ALA A 335 -10.99 -9.99 -11.95
C ALA A 335 -11.04 -9.16 -10.66
N MET A 336 -9.95 -9.10 -9.88
CA MET A 336 -9.99 -8.56 -8.51
C MET A 336 -9.04 -7.39 -8.25
N CYS A 337 -7.95 -7.31 -8.98
CA CYS A 337 -6.81 -6.48 -8.63
C CYS A 337 -6.46 -5.47 -9.74
N ASP A 338 -7.37 -5.21 -10.68
CA ASP A 338 -7.11 -4.23 -11.74
C ASP A 338 -7.11 -2.79 -11.18
N ALA A 339 -5.98 -2.09 -11.34
CA ALA A 339 -5.87 -0.67 -11.04
C ALA A 339 -6.91 0.19 -11.76
N GLN A 340 -7.30 -0.15 -12.99
CA GLN A 340 -8.31 0.63 -13.71
C GLN A 340 -9.67 0.58 -13.01
N VAL A 341 -10.07 -0.60 -12.53
CA VAL A 341 -11.32 -0.78 -11.76
C VAL A 341 -11.24 -0.04 -10.44
N MET A 342 -10.11 -0.11 -9.73
CA MET A 342 -9.88 0.68 -8.51
C MET A 342 -10.05 2.18 -8.79
N MET A 343 -9.43 2.67 -9.86
CA MET A 343 -9.45 4.09 -10.22
C MET A 343 -10.84 4.59 -10.63
N ASP A 344 -11.63 3.76 -11.33
CA ASP A 344 -13.02 4.10 -11.68
C ASP A 344 -13.88 4.33 -10.42
N ARG A 345 -13.65 3.52 -9.39
CA ARG A 345 -14.32 3.65 -8.09
C ARG A 345 -13.89 4.91 -7.34
N TYR A 346 -12.58 5.20 -7.31
CA TYR A 346 -12.10 6.45 -6.72
C TYR A 346 -12.65 7.68 -7.44
N GLU A 347 -12.66 7.72 -8.78
CA GLU A 347 -13.23 8.86 -9.51
C GLU A 347 -14.74 9.01 -9.31
N ALA A 348 -15.48 7.90 -9.21
CA ALA A 348 -16.90 7.94 -8.87
C ALA A 348 -17.13 8.53 -7.47
N LEU A 349 -16.35 8.08 -6.48
CA LEU A 349 -16.39 8.60 -5.12
C LEU A 349 -16.03 10.08 -5.07
N PHE A 350 -14.96 10.49 -5.75
CA PHE A 350 -14.50 11.88 -5.76
C PHE A 350 -15.56 12.82 -6.33
N ARG A 351 -16.19 12.45 -7.45
CA ARG A 351 -17.30 13.22 -8.03
C ARG A 351 -18.48 13.33 -7.06
N ALA A 352 -18.89 12.22 -6.45
CA ALA A 352 -20.00 12.21 -5.51
C ALA A 352 -19.74 13.13 -4.29
N GLU A 353 -18.51 13.16 -3.80
CA GLU A 353 -18.12 13.97 -2.65
C GLU A 353 -18.00 15.46 -2.97
N ILE A 354 -17.47 15.81 -4.14
CA ILE A 354 -17.47 17.19 -4.64
C ILE A 354 -18.91 17.71 -4.74
N ASP A 355 -19.81 16.94 -5.35
CA ASP A 355 -21.21 17.31 -5.51
C ASP A 355 -21.94 17.45 -4.15
N ARG A 356 -21.66 16.54 -3.22
CA ARG A 356 -22.23 16.57 -1.86
C ARG A 356 -21.77 17.79 -1.09
N HIS A 357 -20.48 18.13 -1.17
CA HIS A 357 -19.90 19.30 -0.50
C HIS A 357 -20.42 20.62 -1.09
N ALA A 358 -20.61 20.69 -2.41
CA ALA A 358 -21.22 21.85 -3.05
C ALA A 358 -22.67 22.10 -2.54
N ARG A 359 -23.47 21.03 -2.43
CA ARG A 359 -24.85 21.11 -1.90
C ARG A 359 -24.91 21.53 -0.44
N SER A 360 -24.02 21.01 0.42
CA SER A 360 -24.00 21.35 1.84
C SER A 360 -23.66 22.83 2.07
N ARG A 361 -22.71 23.39 1.30
CA ARG A 361 -22.35 24.81 1.36
C ARG A 361 -23.47 25.72 0.87
N ALA A 362 -24.18 25.33 -0.19
CA ALA A 362 -25.33 26.10 -0.68
C ALA A 362 -26.45 26.19 0.38
N SER A 363 -26.75 25.08 1.07
CA SER A 363 -27.76 25.04 2.13
C SER A 363 -27.41 25.88 3.36
N VAL A 364 -26.13 26.03 3.70
CA VAL A 364 -25.66 26.87 4.81
C VAL A 364 -25.68 28.35 4.42
N ALA A 365 -25.48 28.71 3.15
CA ALA A 365 -25.53 30.09 2.69
C ALA A 365 -26.97 30.64 2.57
N THR A 366 -27.97 29.77 2.47
CA THR A 366 -29.40 30.14 2.38
C THR A 366 -30.15 30.14 3.72
N ALA A 367 -29.51 29.69 4.79
CA ALA A 367 -30.04 29.65 6.16
C ALA A 367 -29.38 30.74 7.01
#